data_AF-A0A7W7CED6-F1
#
_entry.id   AF-A0A7W7CED6-F1
#
_cell.length_a   1.000
_cell.length_b   1.000
_cell.length_c   1.000
_cell.angle_alpha   90.00
_cell.angle_beta   90.00
_cell.angle_gamma   90.00
#
_symmetry.space_group_name_H-M   'P 1'
#
loop_
_entity.id
_entity.type
_entity.pdbx_description
1 polymer ?
#
loop_
_entity_poly.entity_id
_entity_poly.type
_entity_poly.pdbx_seq_one_letter_code
_entity_poly.pdbx_strand_id
1 'polypeptide(L)'
;MGSLSSARVLTGAVVLSLAASGLVAGTASAAEGPDIRSTVSVAGGTYLPGDPITVKLTVTNAGDRGAYYLRKHEQHVSGTRFFIDNMSDWGDLGPGGLGASYLPGESREYTLRGHLGEWGGGDARFRLGPISPRDVNPADDQGEALVPVVSPENKVVVSGQIYGDADLNGEPSAGEGLAGATVELRDNEGARTAVTGADGGYSFPGVSPGKHSLSVQSVPGGWISHGYRELRLDGSAPETKVSFRAMRPLSESLRVSVGLDKASYPVGAEAEIRLTLTNTGTRALTGIHVACDRIDNRLQLEVPPEGWGELGYYAAGTTVQPGQTREYRVRGTVPAHGGVRGHLYQSCDFCQLEEHSDGQPRGLLTAKVTGRDGTSSGTLFDDRNNNATVDPGEGLVNQEVRLIDLDNGHEFTAQTDGAGVLRLAGPAGRYRMTVQGWGFVRKDVVFDVVAPPSDYYSGWAHVLRPIPGR
;
A
#
# COMPACT_ATOMS: atom_id res chain seq x y z
N MET A 1 -60.10 -22.33 -14.53
CA MET A 1 -60.98 -22.34 -13.34
C MET A 1 -60.12 -22.00 -12.12
N GLY A 2 -60.56 -21.04 -11.30
CA GLY A 2 -59.94 -20.63 -10.03
C GLY A 2 -58.90 -19.50 -10.17
N SER A 3 -59.30 -18.22 -10.19
CA SER A 3 -59.65 -17.34 -9.05
C SER A 3 -58.48 -16.39 -8.73
N LEU A 4 -58.55 -15.17 -9.30
CA LEU A 4 -57.72 -14.03 -8.92
C LEU A 4 -58.55 -13.15 -7.98
N SER A 5 -58.10 -13.03 -6.73
CA SER A 5 -58.66 -12.14 -5.72
C SER A 5 -58.10 -10.73 -5.89
N SER A 6 -58.99 -9.76 -5.75
CA SER A 6 -58.84 -8.34 -6.04
C SER A 6 -57.80 -7.61 -5.17
N ALA A 7 -56.94 -6.82 -5.80
CA ALA A 7 -56.24 -5.71 -5.16
C ALA A 7 -56.96 -4.39 -5.50
N ARG A 8 -57.50 -3.73 -4.48
CA ARG A 8 -58.04 -2.36 -4.58
C ARG A 8 -56.90 -1.38 -4.79
N VAL A 9 -56.87 -0.72 -5.95
CA VAL A 9 -56.13 0.53 -6.14
C VAL A 9 -57.12 1.67 -5.92
N LEU A 10 -56.97 2.41 -4.83
CA LEU A 10 -57.67 3.69 -4.65
C LEU A 10 -56.95 4.75 -5.50
N THR A 11 -57.49 5.02 -6.67
CA THR A 11 -57.19 6.23 -7.45
C THR A 11 -57.87 7.41 -6.76
N GLY A 12 -57.16 8.08 -5.86
CA GLY A 12 -57.57 9.38 -5.34
C GLY A 12 -57.40 10.44 -6.43
N ALA A 13 -58.49 10.79 -7.10
CA ALA A 13 -58.55 11.97 -7.95
C ALA A 13 -58.35 13.22 -7.08
N VAL A 14 -57.19 13.87 -7.22
CA VAL A 14 -56.96 15.18 -6.62
C VAL A 14 -57.82 16.18 -7.41
N VAL A 15 -58.88 16.66 -6.75
CA VAL A 15 -59.68 17.79 -7.20
C VAL A 15 -58.76 19.02 -7.17
N LEU A 16 -58.41 19.51 -8.36
CA LEU A 16 -57.69 20.78 -8.53
C LEU A 16 -58.68 21.92 -8.28
N SER A 17 -58.87 22.30 -7.03
CA SER A 17 -59.57 23.55 -6.67
C SER A 17 -58.68 24.73 -7.07
N LEU A 18 -58.95 25.33 -8.24
CA LEU A 18 -58.47 26.67 -8.56
C LEU A 18 -59.13 27.68 -7.62
N ALA A 19 -58.52 27.90 -6.46
CA ALA A 19 -58.68 29.17 -5.76
C ALA A 19 -57.78 30.18 -6.47
N ALA A 20 -58.36 30.98 -7.37
CA ALA A 20 -57.73 32.17 -7.90
C ALA A 20 -57.66 33.23 -6.79
N SER A 21 -56.74 33.04 -5.84
CA SER A 21 -56.24 34.13 -5.01
C SER A 21 -55.22 34.87 -5.86
N GLY A 22 -55.60 36.04 -6.37
CA GLY A 22 -54.68 36.91 -7.09
C GLY A 22 -53.47 37.23 -6.20
N LEU A 23 -52.33 36.61 -6.48
CA LEU A 23 -51.06 37.19 -6.10
C LEU A 23 -50.88 38.42 -6.99
N VAL A 24 -51.14 39.59 -6.42
CA VAL A 24 -50.42 40.79 -6.84
C VAL A 24 -48.95 40.43 -6.63
N ALA A 25 -48.24 40.13 -7.72
CA ALA A 25 -46.80 40.15 -7.72
C ALA A 25 -46.41 41.61 -7.47
N GLY A 26 -46.30 41.98 -6.19
CA GLY A 26 -45.63 43.20 -5.82
C GLY A 26 -44.24 43.10 -6.44
N THR A 27 -43.93 43.99 -7.38
CA THR A 27 -42.55 44.24 -7.76
C THR A 27 -41.83 44.54 -6.46
N ALA A 28 -41.02 43.61 -5.96
CA ALA A 28 -40.14 43.89 -4.85
C ALA A 28 -39.30 45.10 -5.29
N SER A 29 -39.59 46.27 -4.75
CA SER A 29 -38.79 47.46 -5.01
C SER A 29 -37.41 47.16 -4.47
N ALA A 30 -36.40 47.23 -5.33
CA ALA A 30 -35.00 47.16 -4.89
C ALA A 30 -34.76 48.20 -3.80
N ALA A 31 -33.91 47.87 -2.83
CA ALA A 31 -33.52 48.81 -1.79
C ALA A 31 -32.79 50.01 -2.42
N GLU A 32 -33.03 51.22 -1.90
CA GLU A 32 -32.38 52.44 -2.40
C GLU A 32 -30.93 52.50 -1.91
N GLY A 33 -29.97 52.19 -2.78
CA GLY A 33 -28.55 52.01 -2.45
C GLY A 33 -28.01 50.64 -2.85
N PRO A 34 -26.70 50.36 -2.61
CA PRO A 34 -26.18 48.99 -2.69
C PRO A 34 -26.71 48.17 -1.51
N ASP A 35 -27.18 46.96 -1.78
CA ASP A 35 -27.80 46.07 -0.79
C ASP A 35 -27.35 44.63 -1.05
N ILE A 36 -26.35 44.17 -0.31
CA ILE A 36 -25.73 42.87 -0.51
C ILE A 36 -26.39 41.82 0.37
N ARG A 37 -26.80 40.74 -0.28
CA ARG A 37 -27.40 39.60 0.37
C ARG A 37 -26.61 38.34 0.09
N SER A 38 -26.31 37.58 1.13
CA SER A 38 -25.65 36.28 1.00
C SER A 38 -26.51 35.13 1.49
N THR A 39 -26.44 34.01 0.79
CA THR A 39 -26.99 32.73 1.25
C THR A 39 -25.91 31.68 1.22
N VAL A 40 -25.90 30.81 2.23
CA VAL A 40 -24.92 29.73 2.35
C VAL A 40 -25.68 28.40 2.41
N SER A 41 -25.24 27.43 1.61
CA SER A 41 -25.75 26.07 1.67
C SER A 41 -24.61 25.06 1.75
N VAL A 42 -24.86 24.00 2.52
CA VAL A 42 -23.96 22.87 2.69
C VAL A 42 -24.76 21.62 2.32
N ALA A 43 -24.11 20.62 1.75
CA ALA A 43 -24.75 19.33 1.54
C ALA A 43 -25.28 18.77 2.87
N GLY A 44 -26.43 18.09 2.83
CA GLY A 44 -26.98 17.45 4.01
C GLY A 44 -26.12 16.26 4.46
N GLY A 45 -26.03 16.04 5.78
CA GLY A 45 -25.29 14.93 6.37
C GLY A 45 -24.75 15.28 7.75
N THR A 46 -24.16 14.29 8.42
CA THR A 46 -23.35 14.46 9.64
C THR A 46 -21.89 14.29 9.29
N TYR A 47 -21.03 15.14 9.85
CA TYR A 47 -19.62 15.21 9.50
C TYR A 47 -18.74 14.92 10.72
N LEU A 48 -17.61 14.25 10.49
CA LEU A 48 -16.56 14.07 11.48
C LEU A 48 -15.58 15.26 11.42
N PRO A 49 -14.92 15.59 12.55
CA PRO A 49 -13.72 16.43 12.53
C PRO A 49 -12.73 15.99 11.44
N GLY A 50 -12.23 16.95 10.65
CA GLY A 50 -11.32 16.73 9.54
C GLY A 50 -11.97 16.28 8.22
N ASP A 51 -13.30 16.14 8.16
CA ASP A 51 -13.96 15.86 6.88
C ASP A 51 -13.89 17.04 5.92
N PRO A 52 -13.65 16.78 4.62
CA PRO A 52 -13.81 17.81 3.61
C PRO A 52 -15.30 18.11 3.40
N ILE A 53 -15.63 19.40 3.37
CA ILE A 53 -16.97 19.92 3.18
C ILE A 53 -16.93 20.95 2.06
N THR A 54 -17.84 20.78 1.10
CA THR A 54 -18.09 21.77 0.06
C THR A 54 -19.26 22.65 0.48
N VAL A 55 -19.03 23.95 0.47
CA VAL A 55 -19.99 25.00 0.84
C VAL A 55 -20.26 25.87 -0.39
N LYS A 56 -21.53 26.12 -0.67
CA LYS A 56 -21.95 27.07 -1.71
C LYS A 56 -22.36 28.39 -1.07
N LEU A 57 -21.68 29.46 -1.46
CA LEU A 57 -22.02 30.84 -1.09
C LEU A 57 -22.58 31.55 -2.32
N THR A 58 -23.81 32.05 -2.23
CA THR A 58 -24.40 32.89 -3.27
C THR A 58 -24.50 34.31 -2.74
N VAL A 59 -23.91 35.26 -3.47
CA VAL A 59 -23.93 36.70 -3.16
C VAL A 59 -24.74 37.41 -4.23
N THR A 60 -25.69 38.24 -3.82
CA THR A 60 -26.59 39.00 -4.70
C THR A 60 -26.61 40.46 -4.28
N ASN A 61 -26.55 41.39 -5.24
CA ASN A 61 -26.90 42.78 -4.98
C ASN A 61 -28.39 43.00 -5.25
N ALA A 62 -29.20 43.09 -4.20
CA ALA A 62 -30.65 43.32 -4.26
C ALA A 62 -31.02 44.81 -4.35
N GLY A 63 -30.02 45.70 -4.33
CA GLY A 63 -30.19 47.14 -4.36
C GLY A 63 -30.27 47.71 -5.77
N ASP A 64 -30.57 49.00 -5.86
CA ASP A 64 -30.67 49.74 -7.13
C ASP A 64 -29.34 50.40 -7.56
N ARG A 65 -28.28 50.32 -6.75
CA ARG A 65 -26.93 50.82 -7.05
C ARG A 65 -25.87 49.74 -6.99
N GLY A 66 -24.79 49.94 -7.76
CA GLY A 66 -23.64 49.03 -7.75
C GLY A 66 -22.91 49.04 -6.40
N ALA A 67 -22.49 47.86 -5.96
CA ALA A 67 -21.69 47.66 -4.76
C ALA A 67 -20.23 47.34 -5.16
N TYR A 68 -19.25 47.92 -4.47
CA TYR A 68 -17.84 47.88 -4.87
C TYR A 68 -16.92 47.60 -3.68
N TYR A 69 -15.75 47.00 -3.97
CA TYR A 69 -14.71 46.69 -2.98
C TYR A 69 -15.12 45.65 -1.93
N LEU A 70 -16.03 44.74 -2.30
CA LEU A 70 -16.50 43.68 -1.41
C LEU A 70 -15.36 42.70 -1.14
N ARG A 71 -15.19 42.34 0.14
CA ARG A 71 -14.13 41.42 0.60
C ARG A 71 -14.71 40.31 1.44
N LYS A 72 -14.18 39.10 1.30
CA LYS A 72 -14.59 37.96 2.10
C LYS A 72 -14.60 38.30 3.59
N HIS A 73 -15.58 37.76 4.27
CA HIS A 73 -15.66 37.71 5.72
C HIS A 73 -16.14 36.33 6.15
N GLU A 74 -15.53 35.86 7.23
CA GLU A 74 -15.78 34.56 7.82
C GLU A 74 -15.97 34.78 9.30
N GLN A 75 -17.13 34.39 9.82
CA GLN A 75 -17.45 34.52 11.23
C GLN A 75 -17.79 33.15 11.80
N HIS A 76 -17.06 32.74 12.84
CA HIS A 76 -17.49 31.64 13.69
C HIS A 76 -18.60 32.13 14.63
N VAL A 77 -19.72 31.41 14.69
CA VAL A 77 -20.86 31.75 15.55
C VAL A 77 -20.84 30.90 16.81
N SER A 78 -20.79 29.57 16.68
CA SER A 78 -20.77 28.64 17.82
C SER A 78 -20.36 27.23 17.42
N GLY A 79 -20.03 26.41 18.43
CA GLY A 79 -19.78 24.97 18.29
C GLY A 79 -18.45 24.65 17.63
N THR A 80 -18.41 23.59 16.82
CA THR A 80 -17.19 23.18 16.11
C THR A 80 -16.77 24.24 15.09
N ARG A 81 -15.47 24.52 15.01
CA ARG A 81 -14.95 25.53 14.08
C ARG A 81 -14.86 24.95 12.67
N PHE A 82 -15.31 25.72 11.69
CA PHE A 82 -15.16 25.42 10.27
C PHE A 82 -14.08 26.31 9.67
N PHE A 83 -13.25 25.75 8.79
CA PHE A 83 -12.16 26.44 8.12
C PHE A 83 -12.30 26.31 6.62
N ILE A 84 -12.09 27.39 5.87
CA ILE A 84 -11.94 27.33 4.41
C ILE A 84 -10.48 27.02 4.08
N ASP A 85 -10.25 25.98 3.28
CA ASP A 85 -8.91 25.43 3.02
C ASP A 85 -8.13 26.27 2.02
N ASN A 86 -8.83 26.73 0.98
CA ASN A 86 -8.18 27.35 -0.16
C ASN A 86 -8.69 28.77 -0.38
N MET A 87 -7.79 29.73 -0.19
CA MET A 87 -8.08 31.16 -0.36
C MET A 87 -8.43 31.53 -1.80
N SER A 88 -8.02 30.74 -2.80
CA SER A 88 -8.41 30.99 -4.20
C SER A 88 -9.87 30.66 -4.49
N ASP A 89 -10.52 29.82 -3.68
CA ASP A 89 -11.92 29.43 -3.87
C ASP A 89 -12.87 30.63 -3.67
N TRP A 90 -12.40 31.67 -2.97
CA TRP A 90 -13.10 32.95 -2.83
C TRP A 90 -13.11 33.81 -4.11
N GLY A 91 -12.34 33.45 -5.13
CA GLY A 91 -12.27 34.23 -6.36
C GLY A 91 -11.95 35.71 -6.12
N ASP A 92 -12.77 36.59 -6.66
CA ASP A 92 -12.65 38.04 -6.56
C ASP A 92 -13.01 38.62 -5.18
N LEU A 93 -13.66 37.85 -4.31
CA LEU A 93 -13.85 38.19 -2.89
C LEU A 93 -12.60 37.94 -2.04
N GLY A 94 -11.61 37.23 -2.58
CA GLY A 94 -10.37 36.92 -1.89
C GLY A 94 -9.62 38.18 -1.40
N PRO A 95 -8.63 38.01 -0.51
CA PRO A 95 -7.85 39.13 0.03
C PRO A 95 -6.95 39.82 -1.02
N GLY A 96 -6.68 39.17 -2.16
CA GLY A 96 -5.91 39.75 -3.27
C GLY A 96 -6.74 40.70 -4.15
N GLY A 97 -6.11 41.62 -4.88
CA GLY A 97 -6.79 42.51 -5.84
C GLY A 97 -7.52 43.68 -5.19
N LEU A 98 -8.56 44.23 -5.83
CA LEU A 98 -9.34 45.40 -5.35
C LEU A 98 -10.62 45.01 -4.58
N GLY A 99 -11.06 43.74 -4.65
CA GLY A 99 -12.34 43.26 -4.12
C GLY A 99 -13.40 43.16 -5.22
N ALA A 100 -14.47 42.43 -4.94
CA ALA A 100 -15.53 42.18 -5.91
C ALA A 100 -16.40 43.43 -6.12
N SER A 101 -17.04 43.50 -7.29
CA SER A 101 -18.02 44.52 -7.63
C SER A 101 -19.26 43.86 -8.23
N TYR A 102 -20.43 44.34 -7.81
CA TYR A 102 -21.74 43.80 -8.20
C TYR A 102 -22.62 44.92 -8.76
N LEU A 103 -23.10 44.74 -9.99
CA LEU A 103 -24.14 45.61 -10.54
C LEU A 103 -25.49 45.37 -9.84
N PRO A 104 -26.44 46.32 -9.92
CA PRO A 104 -27.81 46.11 -9.43
C PRO A 104 -28.41 44.82 -9.99
N GLY A 105 -28.93 43.95 -9.12
CA GLY A 105 -29.51 42.65 -9.47
C GLY A 105 -28.51 41.55 -9.82
N GLU A 106 -27.20 41.82 -9.81
CA GLU A 106 -26.18 40.81 -10.12
C GLU A 106 -26.08 39.77 -9.00
N SER A 107 -25.93 38.50 -9.37
CA SER A 107 -25.73 37.39 -8.45
C SER A 107 -24.56 36.50 -8.91
N ARG A 108 -23.71 36.07 -7.96
CA ARG A 108 -22.61 35.14 -8.22
C ARG A 108 -22.60 34.02 -7.17
N GLU A 109 -22.23 32.81 -7.59
CA GLU A 109 -22.06 31.65 -6.72
C GLU A 109 -20.56 31.33 -6.58
N TYR A 110 -20.12 31.08 -5.36
CA TYR A 110 -18.78 30.63 -5.00
C TYR A 110 -18.86 29.22 -4.42
N THR A 111 -17.99 28.34 -4.89
CA THR A 111 -17.83 26.99 -4.33
C THR A 111 -16.59 26.97 -3.46
N LEU A 112 -16.80 26.90 -2.15
CA LEU A 112 -15.76 26.97 -1.14
C LEU A 112 -15.50 25.58 -0.56
N ARG A 113 -14.24 25.15 -0.53
CA ARG A 113 -13.84 23.90 0.15
C ARG A 113 -13.27 24.20 1.51
N GLY A 114 -13.69 23.43 2.50
CA GLY A 114 -13.22 23.58 3.87
C GLY A 114 -13.29 22.28 4.65
N HIS A 115 -12.92 22.34 5.93
CA HIS A 115 -13.01 21.22 6.86
C HIS A 115 -13.45 21.67 8.26
N LEU A 116 -13.92 20.70 9.04
CA LEU A 116 -14.16 20.87 10.47
C LEU A 116 -12.87 20.71 11.27
N GLY A 117 -12.61 21.63 12.19
CA GLY A 117 -11.56 21.48 13.18
C GLY A 117 -11.88 20.46 14.26
N GLU A 118 -11.11 20.50 15.35
CA GLU A 118 -11.40 19.71 16.55
C GLU A 118 -12.79 20.01 17.11
N TRP A 119 -13.38 19.01 17.77
CA TRP A 119 -14.73 19.11 18.34
C TRP A 119 -14.86 20.30 19.29
N GLY A 120 -15.75 21.24 18.93
CA GLY A 120 -15.97 22.50 19.66
C GLY A 120 -17.21 22.50 20.56
N GLY A 121 -17.73 21.33 20.93
CA GLY A 121 -18.90 21.23 21.83
C GLY A 121 -20.26 21.33 21.14
N GLY A 122 -20.35 21.05 19.83
CA GLY A 122 -21.61 21.00 19.09
C GLY A 122 -21.44 21.18 17.58
N ASP A 123 -22.57 21.29 16.88
CA ASP A 123 -22.62 21.56 15.45
C ASP A 123 -21.86 22.83 15.06
N ALA A 124 -21.25 22.83 13.89
CA ALA A 124 -20.51 23.99 13.41
C ALA A 124 -21.49 25.02 12.85
N ARG A 125 -21.56 26.18 13.52
CA ARG A 125 -22.35 27.32 13.08
C ARG A 125 -21.44 28.47 12.70
N PHE A 126 -21.56 28.94 11.46
CA PHE A 126 -20.71 30.00 10.93
C PHE A 126 -21.46 30.84 9.90
N ARG A 127 -20.95 32.04 9.66
CA ARG A 127 -21.44 32.94 8.63
C ARG A 127 -20.37 33.22 7.58
N LEU A 128 -20.79 33.22 6.33
CA LEU A 128 -19.95 33.56 5.18
C LEU A 128 -20.66 34.63 4.35
N GLY A 129 -19.87 35.57 3.84
CA GLY A 129 -20.33 36.61 2.96
C GLY A 129 -19.27 37.70 2.85
N PRO A 130 -19.44 38.66 1.94
CA PRO A 130 -18.56 39.82 1.91
C PRO A 130 -18.85 40.79 3.06
N ILE A 131 -17.89 41.68 3.34
CA ILE A 131 -18.16 42.99 3.91
C ILE A 131 -18.38 43.96 2.75
N SER A 132 -19.54 44.63 2.72
CA SER A 132 -19.91 45.63 1.72
C SER A 132 -19.80 47.05 2.30
N PRO A 133 -18.89 47.91 1.81
CA PRO A 133 -18.85 49.30 2.23
C PRO A 133 -20.09 50.05 1.73
N ARG A 134 -20.78 50.75 2.64
CA ARG A 134 -21.98 51.57 2.36
C ARG A 134 -23.23 50.77 1.99
N ASP A 135 -23.26 49.50 2.39
CA ASP A 135 -24.47 48.69 2.32
C ASP A 135 -25.61 49.29 3.13
N VAL A 136 -26.83 49.24 2.60
CA VAL A 136 -28.02 49.76 3.27
C VAL A 136 -28.61 48.78 4.28
N ASN A 137 -28.29 47.48 4.15
CA ASN A 137 -28.68 46.45 5.10
C ASN A 137 -27.51 45.49 5.39
N PRO A 138 -26.47 45.94 6.12
CA PRO A 138 -25.29 45.12 6.41
C PRO A 138 -25.58 43.85 7.25
N ALA A 139 -26.83 43.66 7.71
CA ALA A 139 -27.24 42.49 8.47
C ALA A 139 -27.47 41.24 7.60
N ASP A 140 -27.74 41.38 6.30
CA ASP A 140 -27.88 40.24 5.37
C ASP A 140 -26.74 40.07 4.36
N ASP A 141 -25.69 40.90 4.48
CA ASP A 141 -24.39 40.73 3.83
C ASP A 141 -23.84 39.30 3.97
N GLN A 142 -24.17 38.61 5.06
CA GLN A 142 -23.66 37.27 5.37
C GLN A 142 -24.78 36.24 5.50
N GLY A 143 -24.59 35.10 4.84
CA GLY A 143 -25.45 33.93 5.00
C GLY A 143 -24.90 33.03 6.11
N GLU A 144 -25.79 32.37 6.84
CA GLU A 144 -25.44 31.47 7.93
C GLU A 144 -25.60 30.01 7.51
N ALA A 145 -24.66 29.16 7.92
CA ALA A 145 -24.72 27.73 7.74
C ALA A 145 -24.64 27.00 9.08
N LEU A 146 -25.34 25.87 9.13
CA LEU A 146 -25.25 24.88 10.20
C LEU A 146 -24.78 23.57 9.58
N VAL A 147 -23.69 23.03 10.12
CA VAL A 147 -23.15 21.73 9.73
C VAL A 147 -23.26 20.80 10.92
N PRO A 148 -24.11 19.75 10.84
CA PRO A 148 -24.21 18.75 11.90
C PRO A 148 -22.88 18.02 12.09
N VAL A 149 -22.36 18.03 13.33
CA VAL A 149 -21.07 17.41 13.65
C VAL A 149 -21.29 16.21 14.55
N VAL A 150 -20.61 15.10 14.22
CA VAL A 150 -20.65 13.89 15.04
C VAL A 150 -19.96 14.15 16.38
N SER A 151 -20.71 13.94 17.46
CA SER A 151 -20.18 14.08 18.83
C SER A 151 -19.19 12.96 19.15
N PRO A 152 -18.04 13.27 19.78
CA PRO A 152 -17.10 12.25 20.26
C PRO A 152 -17.69 11.37 21.37
N GLU A 153 -18.82 11.75 21.96
CA GLU A 153 -19.56 10.98 22.98
C GLU A 153 -20.40 9.85 22.38
N ASN A 154 -20.61 9.84 21.06
CA ASN A 154 -21.33 8.76 20.37
C ASN A 154 -20.44 7.53 20.20
N LYS A 155 -19.94 6.99 21.31
CA LYS A 155 -19.03 5.85 21.33
C LYS A 155 -19.68 4.62 20.71
N VAL A 156 -18.89 3.85 19.97
CA VAL A 156 -19.33 2.60 19.35
C VAL A 156 -18.51 1.42 19.85
N VAL A 157 -19.06 0.22 19.71
CA VAL A 157 -18.31 -1.03 19.84
C VAL A 157 -17.78 -1.41 18.47
N VAL A 158 -16.48 -1.66 18.36
CA VAL A 158 -15.90 -2.32 17.18
C VAL A 158 -15.60 -3.76 17.55
N SER A 159 -16.26 -4.71 16.90
CA SER A 159 -16.14 -6.13 17.22
C SER A 159 -16.01 -6.97 15.96
N GLY A 160 -15.75 -8.25 16.11
CA GLY A 160 -15.80 -9.19 14.99
C GLY A 160 -15.12 -10.50 15.32
N GLN A 161 -14.81 -11.26 14.28
CA GLN A 161 -14.22 -12.59 14.42
C GLN A 161 -12.98 -12.75 13.54
N ILE A 162 -11.95 -13.39 14.08
CA ILE A 162 -10.87 -13.96 13.29
C ILE A 162 -11.19 -15.44 13.09
N TYR A 163 -11.29 -15.88 11.83
CA TYR A 163 -11.67 -17.25 11.51
C TYR A 163 -10.71 -17.86 10.50
N GLY A 164 -10.35 -19.13 10.74
CA GLY A 164 -9.57 -19.93 9.81
C GLY A 164 -10.53 -20.57 8.82
N ASP A 165 -10.59 -20.00 7.61
CA ASP A 165 -11.52 -20.42 6.57
C ASP A 165 -11.09 -21.77 6.00
N ALA A 166 -11.51 -22.83 6.68
CA ALA A 166 -11.10 -24.18 6.42
C ALA A 166 -11.90 -24.77 5.26
N ASP A 167 -13.10 -24.26 4.96
CA ASP A 167 -13.94 -24.72 3.86
C ASP A 167 -13.84 -23.85 2.59
N LEU A 168 -13.14 -22.71 2.67
CA LEU A 168 -12.87 -21.75 1.59
C LEU A 168 -14.13 -21.02 1.11
N ASN A 169 -15.14 -20.86 1.96
CA ASN A 169 -16.37 -20.17 1.62
C ASN A 169 -16.29 -18.64 1.80
N GLY A 170 -15.22 -18.13 2.45
CA GLY A 170 -15.01 -16.70 2.68
C GLY A 170 -15.90 -16.08 3.77
N GLU A 171 -16.57 -16.91 4.58
CA GLU A 171 -17.45 -16.51 5.67
C GLU A 171 -17.11 -17.29 6.96
N PRO A 172 -17.28 -16.70 8.15
CA PRO A 172 -17.03 -17.43 9.38
C PRO A 172 -18.04 -18.57 9.59
N SER A 173 -17.54 -19.79 9.73
CA SER A 173 -18.37 -20.96 10.03
C SER A 173 -18.21 -21.44 11.48
N ALA A 174 -19.17 -22.26 11.95
CA ALA A 174 -19.10 -22.84 13.28
C ALA A 174 -17.84 -23.72 13.44
N GLY A 175 -17.01 -23.40 14.44
CA GLY A 175 -15.75 -24.11 14.70
C GLY A 175 -14.51 -23.53 13.99
N GLU A 176 -14.66 -22.50 13.17
CA GLU A 176 -13.54 -21.86 12.48
C GLU A 176 -12.91 -20.70 13.27
N GLY A 177 -13.50 -20.31 14.39
CA GLY A 177 -12.98 -19.27 15.27
C GLY A 177 -11.54 -19.55 15.73
N LEU A 178 -10.65 -18.60 15.51
CA LEU A 178 -9.25 -18.70 15.91
C LEU A 178 -9.00 -17.99 17.24
N ALA A 179 -8.93 -18.76 18.32
CA ALA A 179 -8.61 -18.24 19.65
C ALA A 179 -7.13 -17.85 19.79
N GLY A 180 -6.85 -16.75 20.48
CA GLY A 180 -5.48 -16.28 20.74
C GLY A 180 -4.84 -15.45 19.62
N ALA A 181 -5.57 -15.14 18.55
CA ALA A 181 -5.18 -14.13 17.56
C ALA A 181 -5.20 -12.72 18.16
N THR A 182 -4.27 -11.86 17.75
CA THR A 182 -4.17 -10.47 18.20
C THR A 182 -4.64 -9.52 17.12
N VAL A 183 -5.56 -8.62 17.48
CA VAL A 183 -6.05 -7.53 16.63
C VAL A 183 -5.65 -6.19 17.24
N GLU A 184 -5.21 -5.25 16.42
CA GLU A 184 -4.89 -3.87 16.81
C GLU A 184 -5.87 -2.90 16.15
N LEU A 185 -6.53 -2.08 16.97
CA LEU A 185 -7.27 -0.89 16.55
C LEU A 185 -6.39 0.34 16.79
N ARG A 186 -6.17 1.15 15.76
CA ARG A 186 -5.33 2.34 15.81
C ARG A 186 -6.06 3.57 15.32
N ASP A 187 -5.91 4.65 16.06
CA ASP A 187 -6.43 5.99 15.76
C ASP A 187 -5.36 7.05 16.08
N ASN A 188 -5.75 8.33 16.07
CA ASN A 188 -4.87 9.45 16.42
C ASN A 188 -4.52 9.49 17.92
N GLU A 189 -5.27 8.79 18.78
CA GLU A 189 -5.04 8.73 20.22
C GLU A 189 -4.05 7.61 20.59
N GLY A 190 -3.94 6.57 19.75
CA GLY A 190 -2.93 5.53 19.85
C GLY A 190 -3.39 4.18 19.33
N ALA A 191 -2.72 3.12 19.78
CA ALA A 191 -3.04 1.74 19.44
C ALA A 191 -3.62 1.01 20.66
N ARG A 192 -4.68 0.24 20.43
CA ARG A 192 -5.29 -0.69 21.39
C ARG A 192 -5.28 -2.08 20.80
N THR A 193 -4.99 -3.09 21.62
CA THR A 193 -5.01 -4.49 21.18
C THR A 193 -6.09 -5.30 21.88
N ALA A 194 -6.63 -6.28 21.16
CA ALA A 194 -7.55 -7.29 21.67
C ALA A 194 -7.07 -8.67 21.26
N VAL A 195 -7.19 -9.64 22.18
CA VAL A 195 -6.91 -11.05 21.92
C VAL A 195 -8.24 -11.77 21.79
N THR A 196 -8.35 -12.60 20.76
CA THR A 196 -9.58 -13.33 20.44
C THR A 196 -9.88 -14.45 21.44
N GLY A 197 -11.17 -14.62 21.73
CA GLY A 197 -11.71 -15.69 22.58
C GLY A 197 -11.79 -17.05 21.90
N ALA A 198 -12.37 -18.05 22.58
CA ALA A 198 -12.46 -19.43 22.09
C ALA A 198 -13.22 -19.57 20.75
N ASP A 199 -14.13 -18.65 20.48
CA ASP A 199 -14.91 -18.55 19.24
C ASP A 199 -14.22 -17.67 18.18
N GLY A 200 -12.99 -17.19 18.41
CA GLY A 200 -12.30 -16.25 17.54
C GLY A 200 -12.82 -14.80 17.64
N GLY A 201 -13.73 -14.51 18.55
CA GLY A 201 -14.32 -13.18 18.72
C GLY A 201 -13.37 -12.18 19.39
N TYR A 202 -13.38 -10.94 18.93
CA TYR A 202 -12.70 -9.80 19.58
C TYR A 202 -13.65 -8.60 19.71
N SER A 203 -13.35 -7.67 20.62
CA SER A 203 -14.15 -6.48 20.85
C SER A 203 -13.33 -5.31 21.41
N PHE A 204 -13.58 -4.12 20.88
CA PHE A 204 -13.12 -2.83 21.36
C PHE A 204 -14.34 -2.00 21.74
N PRO A 205 -14.72 -1.95 23.02
CA PRO A 205 -15.80 -1.08 23.47
C PRO A 205 -15.35 0.37 23.55
N GLY A 206 -16.30 1.31 23.48
CA GLY A 206 -16.05 2.72 23.79
C GLY A 206 -15.19 3.44 22.75
N VAL A 207 -15.24 3.02 21.48
CA VAL A 207 -14.45 3.64 20.40
C VAL A 207 -15.10 4.97 20.00
N SER A 208 -14.33 6.06 20.06
CA SER A 208 -14.76 7.38 19.60
C SER A 208 -15.09 7.36 18.10
N PRO A 209 -16.11 8.09 17.64
CA PRO A 209 -16.26 8.38 16.23
C PRO A 209 -14.99 9.02 15.65
N GLY A 210 -14.65 8.67 14.42
CA GLY A 210 -13.41 9.08 13.77
C GLY A 210 -12.98 8.13 12.67
N LYS A 211 -11.77 8.36 12.15
CA LYS A 211 -11.08 7.44 11.26
C LYS A 211 -10.18 6.54 12.10
N HIS A 212 -10.28 5.23 11.86
CA HIS A 212 -9.54 4.21 12.58
C HIS A 212 -8.99 3.20 11.58
N SER A 213 -7.88 2.55 11.90
CA SER A 213 -7.44 1.35 11.21
C SER A 213 -7.52 0.15 12.12
N LEU A 214 -7.91 -0.99 11.56
CA LEU A 214 -7.99 -2.27 12.26
C LEU A 214 -7.10 -3.27 11.53
N SER A 215 -6.20 -3.91 12.27
CA SER A 215 -5.19 -4.80 11.70
C SER A 215 -5.01 -6.08 12.51
N VAL A 216 -4.81 -7.20 11.83
CA VAL A 216 -4.45 -8.47 12.46
C VAL A 216 -2.94 -8.52 12.64
N GLN A 217 -2.49 -8.60 13.89
CA GLN A 217 -1.06 -8.59 14.24
C GLN A 217 -0.47 -10.00 14.29
N SER A 218 -1.27 -10.98 14.73
CA SER A 218 -0.87 -12.38 14.74
C SER A 218 -2.08 -13.31 14.75
N VAL A 219 -1.91 -14.48 14.16
CA VAL A 219 -2.85 -15.60 14.23
C VAL A 219 -2.10 -16.87 14.65
N PRO A 220 -2.62 -17.67 15.59
CA PRO A 220 -1.94 -18.86 16.08
C PRO A 220 -2.19 -20.06 15.15
N GLY A 221 -1.58 -21.20 15.47
CA GLY A 221 -1.88 -22.49 14.82
C GLY A 221 -1.35 -22.64 13.39
N GLY A 222 -0.45 -21.74 12.95
CA GLY A 222 0.12 -21.75 11.60
C GLY A 222 -0.83 -21.19 10.52
N TRP A 223 -1.94 -20.55 10.93
CA TRP A 223 -2.78 -19.78 10.03
C TRP A 223 -2.08 -18.48 9.61
N ILE A 224 -2.53 -17.88 8.51
CA ILE A 224 -2.00 -16.61 7.99
C ILE A 224 -3.18 -15.66 7.75
N SER A 225 -3.05 -14.42 8.24
CA SER A 225 -4.00 -13.35 7.95
C SER A 225 -3.26 -12.02 7.90
N HIS A 226 -3.52 -11.23 6.86
CA HIS A 226 -3.06 -9.86 6.70
C HIS A 226 -4.25 -8.89 6.77
N GLY A 227 -5.23 -9.25 7.60
CA GLY A 227 -6.45 -8.46 7.75
C GLY A 227 -6.12 -7.01 8.07
N TYR A 228 -6.53 -6.10 7.18
CA TYR A 228 -6.44 -4.66 7.36
C TYR A 228 -7.74 -4.00 6.89
N ARG A 229 -8.31 -3.10 7.70
CA ARG A 229 -9.48 -2.30 7.32
C ARG A 229 -9.34 -0.88 7.84
N GLU A 230 -9.58 0.09 6.97
CA GLU A 230 -9.89 1.45 7.36
C GLU A 230 -11.36 1.52 7.76
N LEU A 231 -11.64 2.12 8.90
CA LEU A 231 -12.97 2.32 9.45
C LEU A 231 -13.23 3.81 9.59
N ARG A 232 -14.43 4.21 9.18
CA ARG A 232 -14.97 5.53 9.45
C ARG A 232 -16.18 5.36 10.35
N LEU A 233 -16.03 5.69 11.62
CA LEU A 233 -17.06 5.52 12.64
C LEU A 233 -17.73 6.88 12.87
N ASP A 234 -19.04 6.97 12.68
CA ASP A 234 -19.82 8.20 12.87
C ASP A 234 -20.82 8.11 14.04
N GLY A 235 -20.81 7.00 14.78
CA GLY A 235 -21.72 6.78 15.90
C GLY A 235 -23.17 6.50 15.50
N SER A 236 -23.48 6.34 14.20
CA SER A 236 -24.85 6.06 13.73
C SER A 236 -25.34 4.66 14.14
N ALA A 237 -24.42 3.70 14.28
CA ALA A 237 -24.67 2.37 14.80
C ALA A 237 -23.93 2.16 16.13
N PRO A 238 -24.57 1.52 17.13
CA PRO A 238 -23.92 1.23 18.41
C PRO A 238 -22.78 0.21 18.30
N GLU A 239 -22.76 -0.58 17.22
CA GLU A 239 -21.76 -1.60 16.95
C GLU A 239 -21.39 -1.64 15.47
N THR A 240 -20.09 -1.79 15.19
CA THR A 240 -19.53 -2.08 13.86
C THR A 240 -18.82 -3.42 13.89
N LYS A 241 -19.29 -4.38 13.08
CA LYS A 241 -18.74 -5.74 13.02
C LYS A 241 -17.79 -5.89 11.82
N VAL A 242 -16.57 -6.35 12.08
CA VAL A 242 -15.52 -6.54 11.07
C VAL A 242 -14.86 -7.90 11.30
N SER A 243 -15.07 -8.87 10.42
CA SER A 243 -14.38 -10.16 10.52
C SER A 243 -13.19 -10.23 9.58
N PHE A 244 -12.14 -10.94 10.00
CA PHE A 244 -10.97 -11.18 9.19
C PHE A 244 -10.78 -12.68 8.93
N ARG A 245 -10.61 -12.98 7.66
CA ARG A 245 -10.29 -14.31 7.15
C ARG A 245 -8.82 -14.64 7.41
N ALA A 246 -8.56 -15.86 7.82
CA ALA A 246 -7.24 -16.46 7.85
C ALA A 246 -7.23 -17.74 7.02
N MET A 247 -6.13 -18.02 6.34
CA MET A 247 -5.98 -19.19 5.47
C MET A 247 -4.78 -20.04 5.89
N ARG A 248 -4.79 -21.33 5.52
CA ARG A 248 -3.61 -22.20 5.68
C ARG A 248 -2.56 -21.81 4.63
N PRO A 249 -1.26 -21.87 4.97
CA PRO A 249 -0.19 -21.63 3.99
C PRO A 249 -0.33 -22.55 2.78
N LEU A 250 -0.32 -22.01 1.56
CA LEU A 250 -0.36 -22.81 0.33
C LEU A 250 0.77 -23.85 0.27
N SER A 251 1.92 -23.56 0.86
CA SER A 251 3.06 -24.49 1.00
C SER A 251 2.77 -25.76 1.79
N GLU A 252 1.70 -25.81 2.59
CA GLU A 252 1.28 -27.04 3.24
C GLU A 252 0.75 -28.05 2.23
N SER A 253 -0.02 -27.60 1.24
CA SER A 253 -0.66 -28.43 0.23
C SER A 253 0.04 -28.46 -1.12
N LEU A 254 0.79 -27.42 -1.49
CA LEU A 254 1.46 -27.31 -2.79
C LEU A 254 2.96 -27.54 -2.63
N ARG A 255 3.47 -28.59 -3.29
CA ARG A 255 4.91 -28.82 -3.46
C ARG A 255 5.34 -28.32 -4.82
N VAL A 256 6.38 -27.51 -4.85
CA VAL A 256 6.95 -26.96 -6.07
C VAL A 256 8.36 -27.46 -6.29
N SER A 257 8.69 -27.78 -7.53
CA SER A 257 10.06 -28.01 -7.97
C SER A 257 10.35 -27.10 -9.14
N VAL A 258 11.52 -26.47 -9.12
CA VAL A 258 12.01 -25.62 -10.20
C VAL A 258 13.40 -26.07 -10.60
N GLY A 259 13.71 -26.01 -11.88
CA GLY A 259 15.03 -26.37 -12.37
C GLY A 259 15.29 -25.83 -13.76
N LEU A 260 16.57 -25.74 -14.12
CA LEU A 260 17.02 -25.36 -15.45
C LEU A 260 17.37 -26.59 -16.28
N ASP A 261 17.32 -26.46 -17.60
CA ASP A 261 17.72 -27.52 -18.50
C ASP A 261 19.24 -27.77 -18.54
N LYS A 262 20.05 -26.78 -18.16
CA LYS A 262 21.50 -26.86 -18.14
C LYS A 262 22.05 -26.18 -16.89
N ALA A 263 23.27 -26.57 -16.51
CA ALA A 263 24.01 -25.93 -15.41
C ALA A 263 24.70 -24.63 -15.84
N SER A 264 24.86 -24.40 -17.14
CA SER A 264 25.56 -23.22 -17.67
C SER A 264 25.01 -22.75 -19.01
N TYR A 265 25.12 -21.44 -19.24
CA TYR A 265 24.64 -20.76 -20.44
C TYR A 265 25.56 -19.59 -20.83
N PRO A 266 25.78 -19.30 -22.12
CA PRO A 266 26.31 -18.02 -22.53
C PRO A 266 25.25 -16.92 -22.45
N VAL A 267 25.69 -15.66 -22.41
CA VAL A 267 24.79 -14.49 -22.51
C VAL A 267 23.96 -14.56 -23.79
N GLY A 268 22.68 -14.20 -23.70
CA GLY A 268 21.75 -14.20 -24.84
C GLY A 268 21.27 -15.58 -25.26
N ALA A 269 21.73 -16.66 -24.62
CA ALA A 269 21.18 -17.99 -24.86
C ALA A 269 19.76 -18.12 -24.30
N GLU A 270 18.97 -18.96 -24.97
CA GLU A 270 17.71 -19.44 -24.44
C GLU A 270 17.97 -20.48 -23.34
N ALA A 271 17.31 -20.31 -22.20
CA ALA A 271 17.26 -21.25 -21.09
C ALA A 271 15.81 -21.71 -20.87
N GLU A 272 15.62 -23.01 -20.57
CA GLU A 272 14.32 -23.58 -20.23
C GLU A 272 14.23 -23.82 -18.73
N ILE A 273 13.25 -23.16 -18.10
CA ILE A 273 12.82 -23.42 -16.73
C ILE A 273 11.79 -24.57 -16.78
N ARG A 274 12.07 -25.65 -16.05
CA ARG A 274 11.10 -26.71 -15.73
C ARG A 274 10.47 -26.41 -14.38
N LEU A 275 9.15 -26.35 -14.34
CA LEU A 275 8.37 -26.16 -13.12
C LEU A 275 7.47 -27.38 -12.91
N THR A 276 7.36 -27.84 -11.67
CA THR A 276 6.46 -28.91 -11.27
C THR A 276 5.63 -28.45 -10.10
N LEU A 277 4.31 -28.55 -10.22
CA LEU A 277 3.34 -28.23 -9.18
C LEU A 277 2.65 -29.51 -8.77
N THR A 278 2.84 -29.95 -7.53
CA THR A 278 2.18 -31.14 -7.00
C THR A 278 1.27 -30.77 -5.84
N ASN A 279 -0.02 -31.01 -6.00
CA ASN A 279 -0.98 -30.84 -4.93
C ASN A 279 -0.99 -32.09 -4.05
N THR A 280 -0.46 -31.95 -2.84
CA THR A 280 -0.40 -32.96 -1.78
C THR A 280 -1.57 -32.88 -0.80
N GLY A 281 -2.46 -31.89 -0.98
CA GLY A 281 -3.68 -31.73 -0.20
C GLY A 281 -4.85 -32.57 -0.72
N THR A 282 -5.99 -32.40 -0.08
CA THR A 282 -7.24 -33.14 -0.37
C THR A 282 -8.25 -32.36 -1.21
N ARG A 283 -7.96 -31.08 -1.52
CA ARG A 283 -8.83 -30.19 -2.30
C ARG A 283 -8.13 -29.67 -3.54
N ALA A 284 -8.91 -29.31 -4.56
CA ALA A 284 -8.37 -28.66 -5.74
C ALA A 284 -7.78 -27.29 -5.35
N LEU A 285 -6.57 -27.00 -5.81
CA LEU A 285 -5.94 -25.69 -5.67
C LEU A 285 -6.13 -24.94 -6.98
N THR A 286 -6.87 -23.83 -6.95
CA THR A 286 -7.30 -23.08 -8.14
C THR A 286 -6.67 -21.70 -8.19
N GLY A 287 -6.43 -21.16 -9.38
CA GLY A 287 -5.89 -19.80 -9.51
C GLY A 287 -4.46 -19.68 -9.00
N ILE A 288 -3.62 -20.71 -9.23
CA ILE A 288 -2.19 -20.62 -8.89
C ILE A 288 -1.46 -19.87 -10.00
N HIS A 289 -0.70 -18.84 -9.61
CA HIS A 289 0.16 -18.03 -10.47
C HIS A 289 1.61 -18.18 -10.05
N VAL A 290 2.50 -17.73 -10.94
CA VAL A 290 3.92 -17.58 -10.66
C VAL A 290 4.30 -16.12 -10.77
N ALA A 291 4.94 -15.61 -9.72
CA ALA A 291 5.65 -14.35 -9.73
C ALA A 291 7.13 -14.64 -9.55
N CYS A 292 7.91 -14.48 -10.61
CA CYS A 292 9.35 -14.40 -10.49
C CYS A 292 9.78 -12.93 -10.59
N ASP A 293 10.94 -12.61 -10.05
CA ASP A 293 11.52 -11.26 -10.12
C ASP A 293 10.82 -10.13 -9.36
N ARG A 294 10.46 -10.38 -8.09
CA ARG A 294 9.88 -9.35 -7.21
C ARG A 294 10.84 -8.23 -6.78
N ILE A 295 12.13 -8.29 -7.14
CA ILE A 295 13.17 -7.34 -6.69
C ILE A 295 13.84 -6.63 -7.89
N ASP A 296 13.32 -6.80 -9.12
CA ASP A 296 13.88 -6.22 -10.36
C ASP A 296 15.41 -6.47 -10.44
N ASN A 297 15.78 -7.75 -10.27
CA ASN A 297 17.17 -8.14 -10.32
C ASN A 297 17.55 -8.42 -11.77
N ARG A 298 18.46 -7.63 -12.34
CA ARG A 298 18.98 -7.76 -13.72
C ARG A 298 19.69 -9.10 -14.03
N LEU A 299 19.63 -10.08 -13.12
CA LEU A 299 20.22 -11.42 -13.22
C LEU A 299 19.19 -12.53 -13.48
N GLN A 300 17.90 -12.22 -13.57
CA GLN A 300 16.86 -13.21 -13.86
C GLN A 300 16.71 -13.43 -15.37
N LEU A 301 16.10 -14.55 -15.77
CA LEU A 301 15.82 -14.78 -17.18
C LEU A 301 14.81 -13.76 -17.70
N GLU A 302 15.08 -13.23 -18.89
CA GLU A 302 14.16 -12.39 -19.63
C GLU A 302 13.08 -13.29 -20.24
N VAL A 303 11.99 -13.51 -19.49
CA VAL A 303 10.84 -14.30 -19.92
C VAL A 303 9.75 -13.34 -20.40
N PRO A 304 9.29 -13.42 -21.66
CA PRO A 304 8.19 -12.58 -22.12
C PRO A 304 6.89 -12.96 -21.39
N PRO A 305 5.95 -12.02 -21.14
CA PRO A 305 4.75 -12.28 -20.33
C PRO A 305 3.94 -13.51 -20.78
N GLU A 306 3.81 -13.71 -22.10
CA GLU A 306 3.13 -14.87 -22.70
C GLU A 306 3.84 -16.20 -22.46
N GLY A 307 5.15 -16.18 -22.17
CA GLY A 307 5.96 -17.37 -21.90
C GLY A 307 5.54 -18.12 -20.63
N TRP A 308 4.81 -17.46 -19.73
CA TRP A 308 4.24 -18.07 -18.52
C TRP A 308 2.91 -18.78 -18.76
N GLY A 309 2.25 -18.56 -19.90
CA GLY A 309 0.95 -19.14 -20.20
C GLY A 309 -0.08 -18.89 -19.09
N GLU A 310 -0.80 -19.93 -18.67
CA GLU A 310 -1.82 -19.84 -17.61
C GLU A 310 -1.24 -19.48 -16.22
N LEU A 311 0.07 -19.64 -16.00
CA LEU A 311 0.74 -19.28 -14.75
C LEU A 311 1.07 -17.80 -14.65
N GLY A 312 0.90 -17.04 -15.74
CA GLY A 312 1.20 -15.62 -15.76
C GLY A 312 0.43 -14.86 -14.67
N TYR A 313 1.05 -13.82 -14.11
CA TYR A 313 0.49 -13.04 -13.00
C TYR A 313 -0.90 -12.45 -13.33
N TYR A 314 -1.14 -12.07 -14.58
CA TYR A 314 -2.42 -11.54 -15.07
C TYR A 314 -3.30 -12.56 -15.81
N ALA A 315 -2.89 -13.84 -15.84
CA ALA A 315 -3.68 -14.91 -16.44
C ALA A 315 -4.82 -15.35 -15.51
N ALA A 316 -5.58 -16.38 -15.89
CA ALA A 316 -6.62 -16.96 -15.03
C ALA A 316 -6.05 -17.81 -13.88
N GLY A 317 -4.77 -18.20 -13.96
CA GLY A 317 -4.13 -19.11 -13.02
C GLY A 317 -4.45 -20.57 -13.31
N THR A 318 -3.60 -21.47 -12.84
CA THR A 318 -3.78 -22.91 -13.01
C THR A 318 -4.61 -23.53 -11.90
N THR A 319 -5.30 -24.64 -12.23
CA THR A 319 -5.86 -25.55 -11.24
C THR A 319 -5.03 -26.83 -11.14
N VAL A 320 -4.71 -27.27 -9.92
CA VAL A 320 -4.06 -28.54 -9.62
C VAL A 320 -4.99 -29.36 -8.71
N GLN A 321 -5.54 -30.45 -9.23
CA GLN A 321 -6.45 -31.35 -8.52
C GLN A 321 -5.74 -32.09 -7.37
N PRO A 322 -6.47 -32.62 -6.37
CA PRO A 322 -5.86 -33.43 -5.29
C PRO A 322 -5.00 -34.56 -5.84
N GLY A 323 -3.77 -34.68 -5.37
CA GLY A 323 -2.80 -35.70 -5.83
C GLY A 323 -2.25 -35.48 -7.25
N GLN A 324 -2.68 -34.44 -7.97
CA GLN A 324 -2.21 -34.16 -9.32
C GLN A 324 -0.84 -33.48 -9.28
N THR A 325 0.01 -33.86 -10.25
CA THR A 325 1.22 -33.14 -10.63
C THR A 325 1.01 -32.49 -11.99
N ARG A 326 1.29 -31.18 -12.10
CA ARG A 326 1.33 -30.44 -13.36
C ARG A 326 2.75 -29.99 -13.65
N GLU A 327 3.16 -30.11 -14.91
CA GLU A 327 4.49 -29.71 -15.38
C GLU A 327 4.39 -28.57 -16.38
N TYR A 328 5.34 -27.65 -16.29
CA TYR A 328 5.45 -26.49 -17.17
C TYR A 328 6.87 -26.31 -17.66
N ARG A 329 7.00 -25.78 -18.87
CA ARG A 329 8.26 -25.40 -19.49
C ARG A 329 8.16 -23.95 -19.91
N VAL A 330 9.01 -23.12 -19.33
CA VAL A 330 9.06 -21.68 -19.58
C VAL A 330 10.42 -21.36 -20.19
N ARG A 331 10.44 -20.58 -21.27
CA ARG A 331 11.67 -20.19 -21.94
C ARG A 331 11.96 -18.72 -21.70
N GLY A 332 13.22 -18.41 -21.45
CA GLY A 332 13.68 -17.04 -21.30
C GLY A 332 15.11 -16.89 -21.79
N THR A 333 15.49 -15.63 -22.01
CA THR A 333 16.83 -15.28 -22.49
C THR A 333 17.74 -14.95 -21.32
N VAL A 334 18.99 -15.40 -21.35
CA VAL A 334 19.99 -15.05 -20.34
C VAL A 334 20.40 -13.59 -20.51
N PRO A 335 20.19 -12.73 -19.49
CA PRO A 335 20.43 -11.29 -19.61
C PRO A 335 21.90 -10.95 -19.72
N ALA A 336 22.22 -9.82 -20.35
CA ALA A 336 23.59 -9.33 -20.48
C ALA A 336 24.30 -9.12 -19.13
N HIS A 337 23.55 -8.66 -18.13
CA HIS A 337 24.08 -8.43 -16.79
C HIS A 337 24.37 -9.74 -16.03
N GLY A 338 23.73 -10.85 -16.40
CA GLY A 338 24.12 -12.20 -15.97
C GLY A 338 25.57 -12.51 -16.36
N GLY A 339 26.01 -12.06 -17.55
CA GLY A 339 27.41 -12.20 -17.97
C GLY A 339 28.37 -11.28 -17.21
N VAL A 340 27.93 -10.11 -16.77
CA VAL A 340 28.72 -9.21 -15.90
C VAL A 340 29.03 -9.90 -14.57
N ARG A 341 28.03 -10.58 -13.97
CA ARG A 341 28.18 -11.29 -12.69
C ARG A 341 28.60 -12.76 -12.82
N GLY A 342 28.63 -13.30 -14.03
CA GLY A 342 28.96 -14.69 -14.32
C GLY A 342 27.97 -15.73 -13.80
N HIS A 343 26.77 -15.32 -13.41
CA HIS A 343 25.72 -16.23 -12.93
C HIS A 343 24.33 -15.68 -13.22
N LEU A 344 23.39 -16.62 -13.29
CA LEU A 344 21.96 -16.39 -13.37
C LEU A 344 21.38 -16.66 -11.98
N TYR A 345 20.40 -15.86 -11.57
CA TYR A 345 19.64 -16.07 -10.34
C TYR A 345 18.17 -15.83 -10.63
N GLN A 346 17.33 -16.83 -10.39
CA GLN A 346 15.88 -16.67 -10.48
C GLN A 346 15.24 -17.12 -9.17
N SER A 347 14.39 -16.25 -8.64
CA SER A 347 13.54 -16.55 -7.49
C SER A 347 12.10 -16.43 -7.93
N CYS A 348 11.32 -17.49 -7.68
CA CYS A 348 9.92 -17.59 -8.06
C CYS A 348 9.07 -17.91 -6.84
N ASP A 349 7.96 -17.22 -6.71
CA ASP A 349 6.93 -17.44 -5.71
C ASP A 349 5.65 -17.95 -6.40
N PHE A 350 4.97 -18.91 -5.78
CA PHE A 350 3.74 -19.51 -6.31
C PHE A 350 2.57 -19.10 -5.42
N CYS A 351 1.66 -18.26 -5.92
CA CYS A 351 0.60 -17.66 -5.11
C CYS A 351 -0.78 -17.94 -5.69
N GLN A 352 -1.80 -17.99 -4.82
CA GLN A 352 -3.20 -17.78 -5.22
C GLN A 352 -3.50 -16.28 -5.03
N LEU A 353 -4.23 -15.63 -5.95
CA LEU A 353 -4.37 -14.15 -6.02
C LEU A 353 -4.91 -13.45 -4.74
N GLU A 354 -5.46 -14.20 -3.80
CA GLU A 354 -5.92 -13.69 -2.49
C GLU A 354 -4.89 -13.85 -1.37
N GLU A 355 -3.80 -14.57 -1.63
CA GLU A 355 -2.75 -14.88 -0.66
C GLU A 355 -1.60 -13.88 -0.77
N HIS A 356 -1.21 -13.38 0.39
CA HIS A 356 -0.06 -12.51 0.55
C HIS A 356 1.22 -13.36 0.46
N SER A 357 2.39 -12.72 0.46
CA SER A 357 3.68 -13.41 0.27
C SER A 357 4.02 -14.48 1.32
N ASP A 358 3.27 -14.54 2.41
CA ASP A 358 3.52 -15.41 3.54
C ASP A 358 2.84 -16.76 3.31
N GLY A 359 3.61 -17.84 3.45
CA GLY A 359 3.10 -19.21 3.27
C GLY A 359 3.09 -19.74 1.84
N GLN A 360 3.43 -18.92 0.85
CA GLN A 360 3.57 -19.34 -0.55
C GLN A 360 4.81 -20.26 -0.75
N PRO A 361 4.72 -21.34 -1.56
CA PRO A 361 5.90 -22.08 -1.98
C PRO A 361 6.86 -21.18 -2.76
N ARG A 362 8.16 -21.42 -2.59
CA ARG A 362 9.22 -20.69 -3.31
C ARG A 362 10.13 -21.66 -4.05
N GLY A 363 10.55 -21.26 -5.24
CA GLY A 363 11.56 -21.92 -6.04
C GLY A 363 12.74 -20.99 -6.27
N LEU A 364 13.95 -21.50 -6.10
CA LEU A 364 15.18 -20.78 -6.38
C LEU A 364 16.05 -21.60 -7.32
N LEU A 365 16.55 -20.97 -8.37
CA LEU A 365 17.45 -21.59 -9.33
C LEU A 365 18.60 -20.66 -9.67
N THR A 366 19.77 -21.26 -9.88
CA THR A 366 20.99 -20.59 -10.27
C THR A 366 21.68 -21.38 -11.37
N ALA A 367 22.40 -20.68 -12.24
CA ALA A 367 23.25 -21.31 -13.24
C ALA A 367 24.47 -20.45 -13.53
N LYS A 368 25.54 -21.08 -14.01
CA LYS A 368 26.73 -20.38 -14.46
C LYS A 368 26.42 -19.61 -15.75
N VAL A 369 26.76 -18.32 -15.80
CA VAL A 369 26.76 -17.57 -17.06
C VAL A 369 28.20 -17.45 -17.57
N THR A 370 28.43 -17.97 -18.77
CA THR A 370 29.77 -18.07 -19.38
C THR A 370 30.00 -17.01 -20.45
N GLY A 371 31.26 -16.81 -20.83
CA GLY A 371 31.63 -15.99 -21.99
C GLY A 371 32.14 -14.60 -21.66
N ARG A 372 32.30 -14.27 -20.36
CA ARG A 372 32.96 -13.03 -19.93
C ARG A 372 33.95 -13.31 -18.82
N ASP A 373 35.13 -12.74 -18.96
CA ASP A 373 36.13 -12.68 -17.90
C ASP A 373 36.02 -11.34 -17.16
N GLY A 374 36.32 -11.39 -15.88
CA GLY A 374 36.32 -10.24 -15.00
C GLY A 374 37.57 -10.19 -14.15
N THR A 375 37.58 -9.18 -13.29
CA THR A 375 38.64 -9.02 -12.30
C THR A 375 38.05 -8.81 -10.93
N SER A 376 38.84 -9.13 -9.91
CA SER A 376 38.54 -8.84 -8.51
C SER A 376 39.85 -8.70 -7.77
N SER A 377 39.90 -7.82 -6.79
CA SER A 377 41.11 -7.62 -5.99
C SER A 377 40.77 -7.28 -4.56
N GLY A 378 41.59 -7.76 -3.65
CA GLY A 378 41.47 -7.44 -2.24
C GLY A 378 42.60 -8.00 -1.42
N THR A 379 42.59 -7.69 -0.12
CA THR A 379 43.67 -8.05 0.80
C THR A 379 43.22 -9.13 1.76
N LEU A 380 44.05 -10.16 1.91
CA LEU A 380 43.93 -11.18 2.95
C LEU A 380 44.96 -10.84 4.04
N PHE A 381 44.53 -10.72 5.30
CA PHE A 381 45.43 -10.28 6.38
C PHE A 381 45.07 -10.94 7.72
N ASP A 382 46.07 -11.04 8.59
CA ASP A 382 45.92 -11.41 10.00
C ASP A 382 45.91 -10.12 10.83
N ASP A 383 44.74 -9.74 11.32
CA ASP A 383 44.53 -8.53 12.14
C ASP A 383 45.14 -8.73 13.54
N ARG A 384 46.40 -8.33 13.72
CA ARG A 384 47.17 -8.64 14.94
C ARG A 384 46.89 -7.68 16.07
N ASN A 385 46.48 -6.46 15.73
CA ASN A 385 46.14 -5.43 16.70
C ASN A 385 44.62 -5.31 16.94
N ASN A 386 43.80 -6.10 16.25
CA ASN A 386 42.34 -6.17 16.35
C ASN A 386 41.62 -4.86 15.99
N ASN A 387 42.12 -4.11 14.99
CA ASN A 387 41.50 -2.86 14.53
C ASN A 387 40.69 -3.00 13.23
N ALA A 388 40.61 -4.21 12.67
CA ALA A 388 39.94 -4.53 11.41
C ALA A 388 40.41 -3.74 10.17
N THR A 389 41.63 -3.19 10.21
CA THR A 389 42.26 -2.41 9.16
C THR A 389 43.52 -3.13 8.68
N VAL A 390 43.85 -3.03 7.40
CA VAL A 390 45.09 -3.61 6.87
C VAL A 390 46.27 -2.72 7.29
N ASP A 391 47.09 -3.18 8.23
CA ASP A 391 48.31 -2.49 8.64
C ASP A 391 49.59 -3.06 7.97
N PRO A 392 50.69 -2.27 7.89
CA PRO A 392 51.96 -2.75 7.38
C PRO A 392 52.44 -4.03 8.10
N GLY A 393 52.65 -5.09 7.32
CA GLY A 393 53.11 -6.39 7.82
C GLY A 393 52.00 -7.37 8.22
N GLU A 394 50.72 -6.97 8.19
CA GLU A 394 49.58 -7.87 8.49
C GLU A 394 49.09 -8.67 7.28
N GLY A 395 49.40 -8.21 6.06
CA GLY A 395 49.07 -8.92 4.83
C GLY A 395 49.63 -10.35 4.82
N LEU A 396 48.80 -11.30 4.41
CA LEU A 396 49.20 -12.69 4.20
C LEU A 396 49.96 -12.80 2.88
N VAL A 397 51.28 -12.66 2.93
CA VAL A 397 52.16 -12.63 1.76
C VAL A 397 52.42 -14.03 1.19
N ASN A 398 52.47 -14.16 -0.14
CA ASN A 398 52.81 -15.38 -0.88
C ASN A 398 51.93 -16.60 -0.52
N GLN A 399 50.68 -16.37 -0.11
CA GLN A 399 49.75 -17.45 0.18
C GLN A 399 49.09 -17.93 -1.10
N GLU A 400 49.09 -19.25 -1.30
CA GLU A 400 48.25 -19.89 -2.28
C GLU A 400 46.79 -19.85 -1.82
N VAL A 401 45.95 -19.30 -2.69
CA VAL A 401 44.51 -19.17 -2.51
C VAL A 401 43.85 -20.04 -3.56
N ARG A 402 43.12 -21.06 -3.14
CA ARG A 402 42.27 -21.88 -4.00
C ARG A 402 40.88 -21.26 -4.07
N LEU A 403 40.37 -21.09 -5.28
CA LEU A 403 39.04 -20.56 -5.58
C LEU A 403 38.19 -21.68 -6.15
N ILE A 404 36.95 -21.78 -5.68
CA ILE A 404 35.96 -22.75 -6.13
C ILE A 404 34.73 -21.97 -6.59
N ASP A 405 34.39 -22.07 -7.86
CA ASP A 405 33.19 -21.47 -8.45
C ASP A 405 31.94 -22.13 -7.84
N LEU A 406 31.03 -21.31 -7.29
CA LEU A 406 29.84 -21.79 -6.61
C LEU A 406 28.78 -22.36 -7.57
N ASP A 407 28.83 -21.99 -8.85
CA ASP A 407 27.80 -22.33 -9.84
C ASP A 407 28.17 -23.59 -10.65
N ASN A 408 29.46 -23.90 -10.83
CA ASN A 408 29.91 -25.09 -11.58
C ASN A 408 31.01 -25.93 -10.90
N GLY A 409 31.51 -25.52 -9.74
CA GLY A 409 32.56 -26.23 -9.01
C GLY A 409 33.95 -26.18 -9.64
N HIS A 410 34.16 -25.38 -10.70
CA HIS A 410 35.46 -25.21 -11.33
C HIS A 410 36.44 -24.55 -10.35
N GLU A 411 37.67 -25.04 -10.32
CA GLU A 411 38.67 -24.60 -9.37
C GLU A 411 39.90 -24.03 -10.06
N PHE A 412 40.47 -22.99 -9.45
CA PHE A 412 41.77 -22.47 -9.84
C PHE A 412 42.47 -21.86 -8.63
N THR A 413 43.77 -21.62 -8.77
CA THR A 413 44.59 -21.03 -7.71
C THR A 413 45.08 -19.65 -8.11
N ALA A 414 45.23 -18.78 -7.13
CA ALA A 414 45.90 -17.49 -7.25
C ALA A 414 46.84 -17.30 -6.04
N GLN A 415 47.76 -16.36 -6.13
CA GLN A 415 48.68 -16.05 -5.03
C GLN A 415 48.54 -14.59 -4.60
N THR A 416 48.66 -14.36 -3.29
CA THR A 416 48.78 -13.00 -2.75
C THR A 416 50.18 -12.44 -3.00
N ASP A 417 50.26 -11.13 -3.25
CA ASP A 417 51.53 -10.45 -3.48
C ASP A 417 52.27 -10.09 -2.18
N GLY A 418 53.37 -9.34 -2.32
CA GLY A 418 54.21 -8.86 -1.20
C GLY A 418 53.51 -7.95 -0.17
N ALA A 419 52.28 -7.51 -0.44
CA ALA A 419 51.45 -6.74 0.48
C ALA A 419 50.23 -7.54 0.97
N GLY A 420 50.11 -8.82 0.62
CA GLY A 420 48.94 -9.66 0.93
C GLY A 420 47.75 -9.40 0.01
N VAL A 421 47.95 -8.69 -1.11
CA VAL A 421 46.88 -8.39 -2.07
C VAL A 421 46.73 -9.56 -3.03
N LEU A 422 45.53 -10.11 -3.09
CA LEU A 422 45.09 -11.08 -4.09
C LEU A 422 44.51 -10.33 -5.29
N ARG A 423 45.02 -10.59 -6.49
CA ARG A 423 44.42 -10.14 -7.76
C ARG A 423 43.93 -11.34 -8.54
N LEU A 424 42.65 -11.31 -8.88
CA LEU A 424 41.97 -12.35 -9.63
C LEU A 424 41.65 -11.81 -11.01
N ALA A 425 42.00 -12.60 -12.02
CA ALA A 425 41.56 -12.43 -13.39
C ALA A 425 41.12 -13.79 -13.90
N GLY A 426 39.92 -13.87 -14.46
CA GLY A 426 39.34 -15.12 -14.91
C GLY A 426 37.83 -15.00 -15.12
N PRO A 427 37.13 -16.13 -15.28
CA PRO A 427 35.70 -16.10 -15.55
C PRO A 427 34.93 -15.28 -14.51
N ALA A 428 34.04 -14.40 -14.97
CA ALA A 428 33.12 -13.73 -14.05
C ALA A 428 32.33 -14.80 -13.28
N GLY A 429 31.98 -14.57 -12.01
CA GLY A 429 31.27 -15.54 -11.19
C GLY A 429 31.39 -15.31 -9.70
N ARG A 430 30.76 -16.21 -8.94
CA ARG A 430 30.81 -16.25 -7.48
C ARG A 430 31.72 -17.37 -7.02
N TYR A 431 32.62 -17.06 -6.10
CA TYR A 431 33.66 -17.99 -5.68
C TYR A 431 33.70 -18.13 -4.16
N ARG A 432 34.04 -19.33 -3.69
CA ARG A 432 34.53 -19.57 -2.33
C ARG A 432 36.04 -19.68 -2.36
N MET A 433 36.71 -18.99 -1.43
CA MET A 433 38.16 -19.08 -1.27
C MET A 433 38.54 -20.01 -0.13
N THR A 434 39.64 -20.74 -0.30
CA THR A 434 40.32 -21.46 0.76
C THR A 434 41.80 -21.10 0.74
N VAL A 435 42.36 -20.79 1.91
CA VAL A 435 43.77 -20.41 2.08
C VAL A 435 44.42 -21.45 2.99
N GLN A 436 45.49 -22.10 2.52
CA GLN A 436 46.12 -23.18 3.29
C GLN A 436 46.64 -22.68 4.64
N GLY A 437 46.24 -23.34 5.73
CA GLY A 437 46.66 -22.98 7.10
C GLY A 437 45.88 -21.81 7.73
N TRP A 438 44.93 -21.20 7.01
CA TRP A 438 44.19 -20.02 7.46
C TRP A 438 42.67 -20.20 7.33
N GLY A 439 41.93 -19.66 8.30
CA GLY A 439 40.47 -19.67 8.32
C GLY A 439 39.92 -18.24 8.32
N PHE A 440 38.88 -17.98 7.53
CA PHE A 440 38.17 -16.71 7.58
C PHE A 440 37.46 -16.53 8.93
N VAL A 441 37.59 -15.34 9.53
CA VAL A 441 36.86 -15.00 10.77
C VAL A 441 35.35 -14.94 10.51
N ARG A 442 34.95 -14.37 9.38
CA ARG A 442 33.57 -14.45 8.88
C ARG A 442 33.36 -15.79 8.20
N LYS A 443 32.27 -16.48 8.55
CA LYS A 443 31.86 -17.72 7.87
C LYS A 443 31.23 -17.39 6.51
N ASP A 444 31.30 -18.35 5.59
CA ASP A 444 30.60 -18.33 4.29
C ASP A 444 30.86 -17.10 3.41
N VAL A 445 32.11 -16.61 3.40
CA VAL A 445 32.50 -15.50 2.52
C VAL A 445 32.40 -15.93 1.05
N VAL A 446 31.61 -15.20 0.28
CA VAL A 446 31.47 -15.33 -1.18
C VAL A 446 32.15 -14.14 -1.83
N PHE A 447 32.91 -14.41 -2.89
CA PHE A 447 33.70 -13.42 -3.61
C PHE A 447 33.23 -13.34 -5.05
N ASP A 448 32.97 -12.12 -5.52
CA ASP A 448 32.60 -11.88 -6.91
C ASP A 448 33.84 -11.55 -7.76
N VAL A 449 33.93 -12.20 -8.92
CA VAL A 449 34.72 -11.74 -10.06
C VAL A 449 33.74 -11.15 -11.06
N VAL A 450 33.89 -9.87 -11.40
CA VAL A 450 32.90 -9.13 -12.19
C VAL A 450 33.52 -8.66 -13.50
N ALA A 451 32.83 -8.90 -14.61
CA ALA A 451 33.27 -8.48 -15.93
C ALA A 451 32.91 -7.01 -16.23
N PRO A 452 33.76 -6.23 -16.92
CA PRO A 452 33.42 -4.87 -17.35
C PRO A 452 32.21 -4.80 -18.30
N PRO A 453 31.49 -3.66 -18.45
CA PRO A 453 31.57 -2.50 -17.59
C PRO A 453 30.89 -2.80 -16.25
N SER A 454 31.61 -2.57 -15.15
CA SER A 454 31.04 -2.63 -13.82
C SER A 454 31.48 -1.39 -13.04
N ASP A 455 30.53 -0.68 -12.48
CA ASP A 455 30.68 0.33 -11.43
C ASP A 455 30.88 -0.30 -10.03
N TYR A 456 30.89 -1.63 -9.97
CA TYR A 456 31.01 -2.39 -8.74
C TYR A 456 32.40 -2.18 -8.09
N TYR A 457 32.40 -1.89 -6.79
CA TYR A 457 33.60 -1.69 -5.99
C TYR A 457 34.55 -2.88 -6.12
N SER A 458 35.69 -2.66 -6.78
CA SER A 458 36.84 -3.54 -6.71
C SER A 458 37.69 -3.15 -5.49
N GLY A 459 37.78 -4.04 -4.50
CA GLY A 459 38.52 -3.77 -3.27
C GLY A 459 37.80 -4.30 -2.04
N TRP A 460 38.10 -5.53 -1.66
CA TRP A 460 37.66 -6.13 -0.40
C TRP A 460 38.85 -6.38 0.53
N ALA A 461 38.60 -6.50 1.83
CA ALA A 461 39.60 -6.88 2.81
C ALA A 461 38.99 -7.87 3.80
N HIS A 462 39.65 -9.00 4.00
CA HIS A 462 39.17 -10.05 4.90
C HIS A 462 40.23 -10.45 5.91
N VAL A 463 39.77 -10.54 7.17
CA VAL A 463 40.56 -11.02 8.29
C VAL A 463 40.52 -12.54 8.34
N LEU A 464 41.71 -13.15 8.44
CA LEU A 464 41.88 -14.58 8.64
C LEU A 464 42.64 -14.84 9.95
N ARG A 465 42.48 -16.04 10.48
CA ARG A 465 43.24 -16.54 11.64
C ARG A 465 43.95 -17.85 11.28
N PRO A 466 45.13 -18.13 11.87
CA PRO A 466 45.78 -19.41 11.71
C PRO A 466 44.87 -20.55 12.20
N ILE A 467 44.82 -21.66 11.48
CA ILE A 467 44.14 -22.88 11.92
C ILE A 467 45.17 -23.76 12.64
N PRO A 468 45.07 -23.99 13.96
CA PRO A 468 46.04 -24.81 14.69
C PRO A 468 46.00 -26.28 14.23
N GLY A 469 47.16 -26.84 13.87
CA GLY A 469 47.33 -28.30 13.72
C GLY A 469 47.02 -28.92 12.35
N ARG A 470 47.16 -28.18 11.24
CA ARG A 470 47.19 -28.74 9.87
C ARG A 470 48.36 -28.22 9.06
#